data_AF-A0A1C3ETX2-F1
#
_entry.id   AF-A0A1C3ETX2-F1
#
_cell.length_a   1.000
_cell.length_b   1.000
_cell.length_c   1.000
_cell.angle_alpha   90.00
_cell.angle_beta   90.00
_cell.angle_gamma   90.00
#
_symmetry.space_group_name_H-M   'P 1'
#
loop_
_entity.id
_entity.type
_entity.pdbx_description
1 polymer ?
#
loop_
_entity_poly.entity_id
_entity_poly.type
_entity_poly.pdbx_seq_one_letter_code
_entity_poly.pdbx_strand_id
1 'polypeptide(L)'
;MTQSSRNNAEESIGMQRLQLDPHLQVYQRERNRTALFWMFAGGIHLLYVYWLSTNVLVRLTRFQKPSQLSFPDLPGLFELHTLGLPLLSGLLLIICGLIVWVHSGLFSPWVAIATGFWTTTACCVGIFFSPMCMFMPFYGVLFLQSRSFYESARFLVVKGFDLCNLPVSSCAAVPLNREPTC
;
A
#
# COMPACT_ATOMS: atom_id res chain seq x y z
N MET A 1 -21.26 37.69 19.15
CA MET A 1 -20.65 37.21 17.89
C MET A 1 -21.59 37.56 16.75
N THR A 2 -21.13 38.41 15.83
CA THR A 2 -21.94 39.05 14.79
C THR A 2 -22.15 38.13 13.59
N GLN A 3 -23.33 38.22 12.96
CA GLN A 3 -23.75 37.47 11.78
C GLN A 3 -22.73 37.58 10.61
N SER A 4 -22.00 38.68 10.54
CA SER A 4 -20.88 38.91 9.60
C SER A 4 -19.68 37.97 9.82
N SER A 5 -19.31 37.62 11.07
CA SER A 5 -18.26 36.63 11.32
C SER A 5 -18.65 35.21 10.91
N ARG A 6 -19.97 34.91 10.92
CA ARG A 6 -20.49 33.60 10.50
C ARG A 6 -20.46 33.46 8.98
N ASN A 7 -20.88 34.49 8.26
CA ASN A 7 -20.86 34.52 6.79
C ASN A 7 -19.42 34.47 6.24
N ASN A 8 -18.47 35.19 6.86
CA ASN A 8 -17.06 35.15 6.46
C ASN A 8 -16.41 33.77 6.70
N ALA A 9 -16.84 33.07 7.77
CA ALA A 9 -16.37 31.70 8.03
C ALA A 9 -16.95 30.71 7.01
N GLU A 10 -18.24 30.83 6.67
CA GLU A 10 -18.87 29.98 5.66
C GLU A 10 -18.30 30.20 4.26
N GLU A 11 -17.97 31.44 3.89
CA GLU A 11 -17.35 31.78 2.60
C GLU A 11 -15.89 31.30 2.53
N SER A 12 -15.14 31.41 3.62
CA SER A 12 -13.80 30.83 3.76
C SER A 12 -13.81 29.30 3.65
N ILE A 13 -14.78 28.64 4.29
CA ILE A 13 -14.97 27.18 4.21
C ILE A 13 -15.40 26.78 2.79
N GLY A 14 -16.27 27.56 2.15
CA GLY A 14 -16.72 27.35 0.76
C GLY A 14 -15.57 27.45 -0.25
N MET A 15 -14.71 28.46 -0.12
CA MET A 15 -13.52 28.60 -0.96
C MET A 15 -12.48 27.49 -0.71
N GLN A 16 -12.28 27.08 0.55
CA GLN A 16 -11.43 25.93 0.86
C GLN A 16 -11.96 24.64 0.21
N ARG A 17 -13.27 24.42 0.19
CA ARG A 17 -13.88 23.26 -0.49
C ARG A 17 -13.64 23.27 -2.00
N LEU A 18 -13.83 24.42 -2.64
CA LEU A 18 -13.68 24.57 -4.10
C LEU A 18 -12.23 24.35 -4.58
N GLN A 19 -11.24 24.74 -3.78
CA GLN A 19 -9.83 24.46 -4.09
C GLN A 19 -9.38 23.03 -3.74
N LEU A 20 -10.04 22.37 -2.79
CA LEU A 20 -9.62 21.04 -2.30
C LEU A 20 -10.20 19.87 -3.12
N ASP A 21 -11.35 20.08 -3.76
CA ASP A 21 -12.02 19.08 -4.59
C ASP A 21 -11.10 18.37 -5.62
N PRO A 22 -10.23 19.08 -6.38
CA PRO A 22 -9.31 18.39 -7.30
C PRO A 22 -8.26 17.53 -6.57
N HIS A 23 -7.77 17.96 -5.40
CA HIS A 23 -6.78 17.19 -4.63
C HIS A 23 -7.39 15.94 -4.00
N LEU A 24 -8.65 16.03 -3.57
CA LEU A 24 -9.41 14.90 -3.04
C LEU A 24 -9.71 13.86 -4.11
N GLN A 25 -10.08 14.29 -5.32
CA GLN A 25 -10.28 13.39 -6.46
C GLN A 25 -8.99 12.68 -6.88
N VAL A 26 -7.85 13.39 -6.87
CA VAL A 26 -6.53 12.79 -7.11
C VAL A 26 -6.23 11.75 -6.03
N TYR A 27 -6.39 12.09 -4.75
CA TYR A 27 -6.19 11.14 -3.65
C TYR A 27 -7.04 9.87 -3.80
N GLN A 28 -8.34 10.00 -4.08
CA GLN A 28 -9.24 8.85 -4.28
C GLN A 28 -8.84 7.98 -5.47
N ARG A 29 -8.45 8.61 -6.59
CA ARG A 29 -7.97 7.90 -7.79
C ARG A 29 -6.70 7.12 -7.50
N GLU A 30 -5.73 7.77 -6.88
CA GLU A 30 -4.43 7.18 -6.55
C GLU A 30 -4.56 6.09 -5.47
N ARG A 31 -5.48 6.27 -4.50
CA ARG A 31 -5.84 5.27 -3.50
C ARG A 31 -6.28 3.96 -4.14
N ASN A 32 -7.32 4.02 -4.99
CA ASN A 32 -7.92 2.82 -5.56
C ASN A 32 -6.93 2.09 -6.49
N ARG A 33 -6.15 2.83 -7.28
CA ARG A 33 -5.11 2.24 -8.13
C ARG A 33 -4.02 1.59 -7.30
N THR A 34 -3.44 2.32 -6.35
CA THR A 34 -2.30 1.84 -5.55
C THR A 34 -2.69 0.65 -4.68
N ALA A 35 -3.88 0.66 -4.08
CA ALA A 35 -4.37 -0.46 -3.28
C ALA A 35 -4.50 -1.75 -4.11
N LEU A 36 -5.08 -1.68 -5.31
CA LEU A 36 -5.15 -2.83 -6.22
C LEU A 36 -3.77 -3.31 -6.64
N PHE A 37 -2.87 -2.37 -6.96
CA PHE A 37 -1.51 -2.69 -7.36
C PHE A 37 -0.71 -3.35 -6.23
N TRP A 38 -0.86 -2.89 -4.98
CA TRP A 38 -0.26 -3.55 -3.82
C TRP A 38 -0.80 -4.96 -3.59
N MET A 39 -2.12 -5.14 -3.67
CA MET A 39 -2.73 -6.47 -3.52
C MET A 39 -2.26 -7.43 -4.63
N PHE A 40 -2.20 -6.96 -5.88
CA PHE A 40 -1.72 -7.74 -7.01
C PHE A 40 -0.23 -8.11 -6.88
N ALA A 41 0.61 -7.13 -6.55
CA ALA A 41 2.04 -7.35 -6.32
C ALA A 41 2.28 -8.34 -5.17
N GLY A 42 1.56 -8.19 -4.06
CA GLY A 42 1.67 -9.11 -2.94
C GLY A 42 1.18 -10.52 -3.29
N GLY A 43 0.11 -10.65 -4.09
CA GLY A 43 -0.36 -11.92 -4.62
C GLY A 43 0.70 -12.64 -5.45
N ILE A 44 1.43 -11.93 -6.31
CA ILE A 44 2.54 -12.49 -7.09
C ILE A 44 3.64 -13.03 -6.15
N HIS A 45 3.99 -12.29 -5.10
CA HIS A 45 5.00 -12.77 -4.13
C HIS A 45 4.54 -14.05 -3.42
N LEU A 46 3.29 -14.09 -2.96
CA LEU A 46 2.76 -15.28 -2.29
C LEU A 46 2.69 -16.48 -3.23
N LEU A 47 2.32 -16.27 -4.50
CA LEU A 47 2.32 -17.33 -5.50
C LEU A 47 3.73 -17.87 -5.75
N TYR A 48 4.73 -17.00 -5.83
CA TYR A 48 6.13 -17.40 -5.95
C TYR A 48 6.60 -18.22 -4.74
N VAL A 49 6.29 -17.76 -3.52
CA VAL A 49 6.60 -18.48 -2.28
C VAL A 49 5.89 -19.83 -2.23
N TYR A 50 4.63 -19.89 -2.63
CA TYR A 50 3.86 -21.14 -2.71
C TYR A 50 4.47 -22.13 -3.71
N TRP A 51 4.83 -21.65 -4.90
CA TRP A 51 5.47 -22.47 -5.92
C TRP A 51 6.82 -23.01 -5.42
N LEU A 52 7.66 -22.15 -4.82
CA LEU A 52 8.97 -22.54 -4.30
C LEU A 52 8.85 -23.57 -3.17
N SER A 53 7.97 -23.30 -2.19
CA SER A 53 7.72 -24.21 -1.06
C SER A 53 7.16 -25.57 -1.50
N THR A 54 6.28 -25.59 -2.51
CA THR A 54 5.76 -26.85 -3.08
C THR A 54 6.88 -27.65 -3.76
N ASN A 55 7.77 -26.99 -4.50
CA ASN A 55 8.92 -27.65 -5.12
C ASN A 55 9.89 -28.21 -4.08
N VAL A 56 10.16 -27.46 -3.01
CA VAL A 56 10.98 -27.92 -1.87
C VAL A 56 10.33 -29.14 -1.21
N LEU A 57 9.03 -29.09 -0.93
CA LEU A 57 8.29 -30.18 -0.30
C LEU A 57 8.26 -31.45 -1.17
N VAL A 58 8.04 -31.31 -2.47
CA VAL A 58 8.07 -32.44 -3.41
C VAL A 58 9.47 -33.08 -3.46
N ARG A 59 10.54 -32.28 -3.39
CA ARG A 59 11.91 -32.82 -3.34
C ARG A 59 12.19 -33.51 -2.02
N LEU A 60 11.78 -32.94 -0.88
CA LEU A 60 11.92 -33.57 0.44
C LEU A 60 11.18 -34.91 0.55
N THR A 61 9.99 -35.00 -0.07
CA THR A 61 9.20 -36.25 -0.07
C THR A 61 9.73 -37.30 -1.05
N ARG A 62 10.41 -36.88 -2.14
CA ARG A 62 11.03 -37.80 -3.12
C ARG A 62 12.46 -38.24 -2.76
N PHE A 63 13.21 -37.44 -2.02
CA PHE A 63 14.58 -37.77 -1.61
C PHE A 63 14.62 -38.09 -0.11
N GLN A 64 14.81 -39.37 0.24
CA GLN A 64 14.90 -39.85 1.63
C GLN A 64 16.13 -39.33 2.40
N LYS A 65 17.10 -38.68 1.73
CA LYS A 65 18.30 -38.12 2.37
C LYS A 65 18.39 -36.61 2.12
N PRO A 66 18.37 -35.77 3.17
CA PRO A 66 18.53 -34.32 3.06
C PRO A 66 19.83 -33.90 2.37
N SER A 67 20.88 -34.73 2.42
CA SER A 67 22.17 -34.47 1.77
C SER A 67 22.14 -34.51 0.23
N GLN A 68 21.03 -34.97 -0.38
CA GLN A 68 20.80 -34.92 -1.82
C GLN A 68 19.91 -33.74 -2.24
N LEU A 69 19.42 -32.94 -1.29
CA LEU A 69 18.85 -31.61 -1.56
C LEU A 69 19.98 -30.61 -1.82
N SER A 70 20.82 -30.88 -2.82
CA SER A 70 21.58 -29.83 -3.46
C SER A 70 20.67 -29.21 -4.50
N PHE A 71 20.19 -27.98 -4.28
CA PHE A 71 19.78 -27.14 -5.39
C PHE A 71 21.06 -26.83 -6.16
N PRO A 72 21.23 -27.33 -7.40
CA PRO A 72 22.53 -27.24 -8.08
C PRO A 72 23.03 -25.79 -8.28
N ASP A 73 22.17 -24.78 -8.07
CA ASP A 73 22.47 -23.38 -8.35
C ASP A 73 22.15 -22.38 -7.20
N LEU A 74 21.81 -22.83 -5.98
CA LEU A 74 21.55 -21.89 -4.86
C LEU A 74 22.19 -22.34 -3.53
N PRO A 75 23.13 -21.56 -2.94
CA PRO A 75 23.75 -21.90 -1.66
C PRO A 75 22.75 -21.82 -0.50
N GLY A 76 22.75 -22.79 0.43
CA GLY A 76 21.70 -22.96 1.46
C GLY A 76 21.44 -21.79 2.44
N LEU A 77 22.30 -20.77 2.50
CA LEU A 77 22.03 -19.52 3.25
C LEU A 77 21.10 -18.57 2.47
N PHE A 78 20.93 -18.80 1.18
CA PHE A 78 19.99 -18.13 0.29
C PHE A 78 18.55 -18.67 0.46
N GLU A 79 18.35 -19.91 0.91
CA GLU A 79 17.04 -20.61 0.90
C GLU A 79 16.02 -20.09 1.93
N LEU A 80 16.45 -19.77 3.16
CA LEU A 80 15.53 -19.23 4.16
C LEU A 80 15.20 -17.75 3.90
N HIS A 81 16.19 -16.98 3.41
CA HIS A 81 16.01 -15.58 3.02
C HIS A 81 15.18 -15.44 1.72
N THR A 82 15.27 -16.37 0.77
CA THR A 82 14.42 -16.37 -0.45
C THR A 82 12.97 -16.71 -0.18
N LEU A 83 12.63 -17.33 0.95
CA LEU A 83 11.24 -17.59 1.34
C LEU A 83 10.70 -16.51 2.30
N GLY A 84 11.47 -16.15 3.32
CA GLY A 84 11.01 -15.26 4.39
C GLY A 84 10.75 -13.82 3.93
N LEU A 85 11.67 -13.22 3.17
CA LEU A 85 11.53 -11.84 2.71
C LEU A 85 10.36 -11.67 1.72
N PRO A 86 10.22 -12.50 0.67
CA PRO A 86 9.08 -12.39 -0.23
C PRO A 86 7.74 -12.71 0.42
N LEU A 87 7.71 -13.62 1.39
CA LEU A 87 6.50 -13.92 2.16
C LEU A 87 6.07 -12.70 2.98
N LEU A 88 7.00 -12.12 3.73
CA LEU A 88 6.73 -10.96 4.58
C LEU A 88 6.32 -9.73 3.76
N SER A 89 7.06 -9.42 2.69
CA SER A 89 6.73 -8.28 1.82
C SER A 89 5.40 -8.50 1.10
N GLY A 90 5.14 -9.72 0.62
CA GLY A 90 3.89 -10.07 -0.04
C GLY A 90 2.67 -9.90 0.86
N LEU A 91 2.76 -10.42 2.10
CA LEU A 91 1.71 -10.24 3.11
C LEU A 91 1.50 -8.78 3.47
N LEU A 92 2.59 -8.03 3.69
CA LEU A 92 2.51 -6.63 4.11
C LEU A 92 1.86 -5.75 3.03
N LEU A 93 2.18 -5.98 1.75
CA LEU A 93 1.55 -5.29 0.63
C LEU A 93 0.05 -5.62 0.51
N ILE A 94 -0.35 -6.88 0.68
CA ILE A 94 -1.77 -7.27 0.68
C ILE A 94 -2.52 -6.60 1.83
N ILE A 95 -1.98 -6.65 3.05
CA ILE A 95 -2.61 -6.06 4.23
C ILE A 95 -2.75 -4.54 4.06
N CYS A 96 -1.68 -3.84 3.64
CA CYS A 96 -1.73 -2.40 3.40
C CYS A 96 -2.74 -2.05 2.29
N GLY A 97 -2.75 -2.82 1.20
CA GLY A 97 -3.71 -2.65 0.11
C GLY A 97 -5.16 -2.83 0.58
N LEU A 98 -5.45 -3.87 1.38
CA LEU A 98 -6.77 -4.12 1.94
C LEU A 98 -7.22 -3.02 2.90
N ILE A 99 -6.35 -2.57 3.82
CA ILE A 99 -6.68 -1.49 4.76
C ILE A 99 -7.03 -0.21 4.00
N VAL A 100 -6.21 0.16 3.02
CA VAL A 100 -6.43 1.35 2.19
C VAL A 100 -7.68 1.22 1.32
N TRP A 101 -7.97 0.02 0.79
CA TRP A 101 -9.13 -0.27 -0.04
C TRP A 101 -10.44 -0.19 0.75
N VAL A 102 -10.49 -0.87 1.90
CA VAL A 102 -11.69 -0.91 2.76
C VAL A 102 -11.89 0.41 3.47
N HIS A 103 -10.80 1.16 3.73
CA HIS A 103 -10.85 2.42 4.45
C HIS A 103 -11.56 2.27 5.80
N SER A 104 -11.30 1.15 6.48
CA SER A 104 -11.95 0.82 7.74
C SER A 104 -11.39 1.69 8.86
N GLY A 105 -12.27 2.34 9.63
CA GLY A 105 -11.91 3.11 10.83
C GLY A 105 -11.26 2.29 11.95
N LEU A 106 -11.03 0.98 11.73
CA LEU A 106 -10.30 0.09 12.61
C LEU A 106 -8.78 0.36 12.62
N PHE A 107 -8.24 0.95 11.54
CA PHE A 107 -6.79 1.21 11.42
C PHE A 107 -6.54 2.60 10.85
N SER A 108 -5.46 3.25 11.31
CA SER A 108 -5.07 4.56 10.78
C SER A 108 -4.68 4.44 9.31
N PRO A 109 -5.43 5.08 8.37
CA PRO A 109 -5.12 5.01 6.95
C PRO A 109 -3.76 5.61 6.65
N TRP A 110 -3.33 6.64 7.39
CA TRP A 110 -1.98 7.21 7.25
C TRP A 110 -0.88 6.18 7.51
N VAL A 111 -1.01 5.37 8.55
CA VAL A 111 -0.03 4.32 8.88
C VAL A 111 0.02 3.27 7.78
N ALA A 112 -1.12 2.84 7.25
CA ALA A 112 -1.17 1.90 6.14
C ALA A 112 -0.52 2.46 4.87
N ILE A 113 -0.78 3.72 4.55
CA ILE A 113 -0.20 4.42 3.39
C ILE A 113 1.32 4.53 3.52
N ALA A 114 1.79 5.02 4.67
CA ALA A 114 3.22 5.15 4.95
C ALA A 114 3.92 3.78 4.93
N THR A 115 3.32 2.77 5.56
CA THR A 115 3.87 1.41 5.61
C THR A 115 3.96 0.81 4.21
N GLY A 116 2.90 0.89 3.41
CA GLY A 116 2.91 0.39 2.04
C GLY A 116 3.91 1.12 1.13
N PHE A 117 4.07 2.43 1.29
CA PHE A 117 5.09 3.22 0.57
C PHE A 117 6.51 2.77 0.91
N TRP A 118 6.85 2.69 2.20
CA TRP A 118 8.19 2.27 2.63
C TRP A 118 8.47 0.80 2.30
N THR A 119 7.47 -0.07 2.40
CA THR A 119 7.57 -1.48 1.97
C THR A 119 7.88 -1.57 0.48
N THR A 120 7.14 -0.83 -0.36
CA THR A 120 7.39 -0.78 -1.81
C THR A 120 8.78 -0.25 -2.12
N THR A 121 9.23 0.79 -1.41
CA THR A 121 10.58 1.36 -1.55
C THR A 121 11.64 0.33 -1.19
N ALA A 122 11.51 -0.36 -0.05
CA ALA A 122 12.42 -1.41 0.38
C ALA A 122 12.47 -2.58 -0.62
N CYS A 123 11.32 -3.01 -1.15
CA CYS A 123 11.27 -4.03 -2.21
C CYS A 123 11.99 -3.56 -3.48
N CYS A 124 11.77 -2.31 -3.91
CA CYS A 124 12.43 -1.74 -5.08
C CYS A 124 13.96 -1.71 -4.91
N VAL A 125 14.45 -1.25 -3.76
CA VAL A 125 15.88 -1.26 -3.42
C VAL A 125 16.43 -2.69 -3.33
N GLY A 126 15.72 -3.61 -2.68
CA GLY A 126 16.14 -5.00 -2.55
C GLY A 126 16.27 -5.72 -3.90
N ILE A 127 15.44 -5.35 -4.88
CA ILE A 127 15.45 -5.94 -6.22
C ILE A 127 16.70 -5.54 -7.03
N PHE A 128 17.28 -4.36 -6.77
CA PHE A 128 18.55 -3.97 -7.40
C PHE A 128 19.69 -4.93 -7.05
N PHE A 129 19.65 -5.54 -5.86
CA PHE A 129 20.68 -6.45 -5.37
C PHE A 129 20.28 -7.93 -5.50
N SER A 130 19.17 -8.22 -6.17
CA SER A 130 18.57 -9.56 -6.26
C SER A 130 18.59 -10.09 -7.69
N PRO A 131 18.67 -11.43 -7.89
CA PRO A 131 18.43 -12.05 -9.21
C PRO A 131 17.03 -11.77 -9.78
N MET A 132 16.13 -11.19 -8.97
CA MET A 132 14.80 -10.71 -9.40
C MET A 132 14.82 -9.35 -10.10
N CYS A 133 16.00 -8.81 -10.44
CA CYS A 133 16.14 -7.54 -11.16
C CYS A 133 15.37 -7.48 -12.49
N MET A 134 15.02 -8.63 -13.10
CA MET A 134 14.15 -8.69 -14.27
C MET A 134 12.75 -8.11 -14.03
N PHE A 135 12.27 -8.11 -12.77
CA PHE A 135 11.00 -7.50 -12.39
C PHE A 135 11.12 -6.01 -12.07
N MET A 136 12.31 -5.42 -12.13
CA MET A 136 12.57 -4.02 -11.80
C MET A 136 11.61 -3.01 -12.49
N PRO A 137 11.21 -3.18 -13.78
CA PRO A 137 10.23 -2.28 -14.39
C PRO A 137 8.87 -2.28 -13.67
N PHE A 138 8.41 -3.46 -13.23
CA PHE A 138 7.15 -3.60 -12.49
C PHE A 138 7.22 -2.90 -11.13
N TYR A 139 8.30 -3.09 -10.39
CA TYR A 139 8.49 -2.42 -9.09
C TYR A 139 8.77 -0.92 -9.22
N GLY A 140 9.37 -0.49 -10.33
CA GLY A 140 9.50 0.93 -10.67
C GLY A 140 8.13 1.59 -10.82
N VAL A 141 7.21 0.97 -11.56
CA VAL A 141 5.81 1.45 -11.67
C VAL A 141 5.11 1.43 -10.31
N LEU A 142 5.26 0.34 -9.55
CA LEU A 142 4.66 0.21 -8.23
C LEU A 142 5.16 1.29 -7.27
N PHE A 143 6.46 1.59 -7.30
CA PHE A 143 7.07 2.65 -6.50
C PHE A 143 6.55 4.02 -6.89
N LEU A 144 6.48 4.34 -8.19
CA LEU A 144 5.97 5.63 -8.67
C LEU A 144 4.51 5.84 -8.27
N GLN A 145 3.67 4.81 -8.36
CA GLN A 145 2.27 4.86 -7.90
C GLN A 145 2.18 5.04 -6.38
N SER A 146 2.96 4.25 -5.62
CA SER A 146 3.01 4.37 -4.16
C SER A 146 3.46 5.76 -3.70
N ARG A 147 4.42 6.36 -4.41
CA ARG A 147 4.89 7.72 -4.17
C ARG A 147 3.82 8.76 -4.46
N SER A 148 3.17 8.67 -5.62
CA SER A 148 2.06 9.57 -6.02
C SER A 148 0.96 9.58 -4.95
N PHE A 149 0.56 8.39 -4.52
CA PHE A 149 -0.43 8.22 -3.47
C PHE A 149 0.04 8.78 -2.12
N TYR A 150 1.27 8.46 -1.70
CA TYR A 150 1.85 8.97 -0.44
C TYR A 150 1.90 10.50 -0.40
N GLU A 151 2.34 11.16 -1.48
CA GLU A 151 2.39 12.62 -1.57
C GLU A 151 1.00 13.24 -1.53
N SER A 152 0.02 12.66 -2.22
CA SER A 152 -1.37 13.13 -2.18
C SER A 152 -1.97 13.04 -0.77
N ALA A 153 -1.71 11.94 -0.06
CA ALA A 153 -2.15 11.73 1.31
C ALA A 153 -1.45 12.69 2.27
N ARG A 154 -0.13 12.86 2.13
CA ARG A 154 0.68 13.76 2.95
C ARG A 154 0.22 15.20 2.80
N PHE A 155 -0.09 15.64 1.58
CA PHE A 155 -0.63 16.97 1.33
C PHE A 155 -1.91 17.22 2.12
N LEU A 156 -2.85 16.28 2.11
CA LEU A 156 -4.10 16.38 2.87
C LEU A 156 -3.85 16.42 4.38
N VAL A 157 -2.98 15.55 4.91
CA VAL A 157 -2.61 15.55 6.34
C VAL A 157 -1.96 16.86 6.76
N VAL A 158 -1.02 17.39 5.97
CA VAL A 158 -0.36 18.69 6.25
C VAL A 158 -1.34 19.86 6.23
N LYS A 159 -2.41 19.75 5.45
CA LYS A 159 -3.51 20.74 5.42
C LYS A 159 -4.53 20.55 6.56
N GLY A 160 -4.32 19.58 7.45
CA GLY A 160 -5.17 19.33 8.62
C GLY A 160 -6.36 18.42 8.36
N PHE A 161 -6.40 17.73 7.22
CA PHE A 161 -7.47 16.76 6.94
C PHE A 161 -7.20 15.44 7.65
N ASP A 162 -8.23 14.94 8.33
CA ASP A 162 -8.24 13.58 8.83
C ASP A 162 -8.60 12.61 7.70
N LEU A 163 -7.63 11.78 7.31
CA LEU A 163 -7.80 10.78 6.26
C LEU A 163 -8.92 9.79 6.59
N CYS A 164 -9.19 9.49 7.85
CA CYS A 164 -10.27 8.57 8.26
C CYS A 164 -11.66 9.10 7.86
N ASN A 165 -11.82 10.42 7.87
CA ASN A 165 -13.09 11.12 7.68
C ASN A 165 -13.26 11.67 6.27
N LEU A 166 -12.37 11.31 5.33
CA LEU A 166 -12.51 11.72 3.94
C LEU A 166 -13.68 10.98 3.27
N PRO A 167 -14.46 11.67 2.42
CA PRO A 167 -15.53 11.03 1.66
C PRO A 167 -14.93 9.94 0.77
N VAL A 168 -15.50 8.74 0.85
CA VAL A 168 -14.93 7.52 0.24
C VAL A 168 -15.35 7.38 -1.24
N SER A 169 -16.31 8.20 -1.70
CA SER A 169 -16.85 8.16 -3.08
C SER A 169 -16.96 9.56 -3.71
N SER A 170 -16.74 9.63 -5.02
CA SER A 170 -16.88 10.83 -5.85
C SER A 170 -18.34 11.13 -6.26
N CYS A 171 -19.36 10.60 -5.58
CA CYS A 171 -20.77 10.78 -5.96
C CYS A 171 -21.70 11.24 -4.85
N ALA A 172 -21.21 11.55 -3.66
CA ALA A 172 -22.04 12.19 -2.65
C ALA A 172 -21.22 13.22 -1.88
N ALA A 173 -21.50 14.50 -2.12
CA ALA A 173 -21.22 15.54 -1.16
C ALA A 173 -22.00 15.19 0.12
N VAL A 174 -21.38 14.43 1.03
CA VAL A 174 -21.90 14.22 2.38
C VAL A 174 -21.56 15.48 3.15
N PRO A 175 -22.55 16.22 3.69
CA PRO A 175 -22.25 17.37 4.52
C PRO A 175 -21.51 16.90 5.79
N LEU A 176 -20.28 17.39 5.96
CA LEU A 176 -19.50 17.36 7.20
C LEU A 176 -20.26 18.16 8.28
N ASN A 177 -21.30 17.56 8.83
CA ASN A 177 -21.99 18.06 10.02
C ASN A 177 -22.26 16.92 11.02
N ARG A 178 -21.47 15.85 10.95
CA ARG A 178 -21.41 14.88 12.05
C ARG A 178 -20.22 15.22 12.92
N GLU A 179 -20.51 15.60 14.15
CA GLU A 179 -19.52 15.70 15.22
C GLU A 179 -18.69 14.40 15.29
N PRO A 180 -17.40 14.50 15.67
CA PRO A 180 -16.58 13.33 15.90
C PRO A 180 -17.14 12.54 17.07
N THR A 181 -17.76 11.39 16.80
CA THR A 181 -18.04 10.39 17.83
C THR A 181 -16.77 9.56 18.02
N CYS A 182 -16.09 9.80 19.14
CA CYS A 182 -15.14 8.86 19.74
C CYS A 182 -15.82 7.52 20.06
#